data_AF-A0A5E4V2M7-F1
#
_entry.id   AF-A0A5E4V2M7-F1
#
_cell.length_a   1.000
_cell.length_b   1.000
_cell.length_c   1.000
_cell.angle_alpha   90.00
_cell.angle_beta   90.00
_cell.angle_gamma   90.00
#
_symmetry.space_group_name_H-M   'P 1'
#
loop_
_entity.id
_entity.type
_entity.pdbx_description
1 polymer ?
#
loop_
_entity_poly.entity_id
_entity_poly.type
_entity_poly.pdbx_seq_one_letter_code
_entity_poly.pdbx_strand_id
1 'polypeptide(L)'
;MAGLLLSAGNALAAPAVDSALPAYQPEAHVAGPINSVGDDAMKPLMNDWLAAFEQRQPGIRRGTNWRHVSGVTAFGALMFGNADIAPLTREPWPTELQPYAHQFAGDMMKSPVLVHVASVDGRPAYIAVNQRPGAPLPQKVKEFLAFMLSRDGQAIVARHTSFAPISASESAQETARLQAFLPPLDPALSNYKPVEGLHGKIDSIGSDGMKSLMDTWIQDFHRIQPGVRKGDRWEHLGTLNGFHALLVNDTDMAPMGRELWPEESRAYDAAQHGKAPLLEIRVARGGFNTPQRTTAQAIFVPENNPLAQITVAQLADILGEHPSITRWGQLGLTGEWANRPITLYMPPHVAPNAMSMQIMVLKGRQWNPAVHEGSIAQTAEAIARDPGAIGFGGLEEGGAGLKALAVAGKAGGPFYALNAENAASGRYPLTRYMYIRLSRPLSEPVKAFLRYVLSRAGQEPVRYSAYFPLSAAEAQQELDKLK
;
A
#
# COMPACT_ATOMS: atom_id res chain seq x y z
N MET A 1 13.13 67.28 41.28
CA MET A 1 13.36 65.82 41.35
C MET A 1 12.36 65.13 40.44
N ALA A 2 12.77 64.80 39.22
CA ALA A 2 11.96 64.03 38.28
C ALA A 2 12.27 62.55 38.49
N GLY A 3 11.26 61.77 38.90
CA GLY A 3 11.38 60.33 39.09
C GLY A 3 11.35 59.60 37.75
N LEU A 4 12.45 58.92 37.42
CA LEU A 4 12.51 57.94 36.34
C LEU A 4 11.74 56.68 36.77
N LEU A 5 10.63 56.38 36.10
CA LEU A 5 9.99 55.07 36.14
C LEU A 5 10.73 54.15 35.16
N LEU A 6 11.51 53.21 35.70
CA LEU A 6 12.05 52.08 34.97
C LEU A 6 10.92 51.08 34.70
N SER A 7 10.51 50.95 33.44
CA SER A 7 9.67 49.85 32.99
C SER A 7 10.51 48.57 32.94
N ALA A 8 10.24 47.65 33.87
CA ALA A 8 10.74 46.29 33.79
C ALA A 8 10.10 45.58 32.59
N GLY A 9 10.89 45.31 31.55
CA GLY A 9 10.48 44.45 30.46
C GLY A 9 10.29 43.02 30.97
N ASN A 10 9.07 42.49 30.85
CA ASN A 10 8.81 41.06 31.02
C ASN A 10 9.58 40.30 29.94
N ALA A 11 10.71 39.70 30.30
CA ALA A 11 11.30 38.64 29.50
C ALA A 11 10.32 37.46 29.53
N LEU A 12 9.58 37.26 28.43
CA LEU A 12 8.81 36.05 28.20
C LEU A 12 9.79 34.87 28.26
N ALA A 13 9.66 34.03 29.29
CA ALA A 13 10.42 32.80 29.40
C ALA A 13 10.17 31.96 28.13
N ALA A 14 11.23 31.40 27.54
CA ALA A 14 11.10 30.48 26.43
C ALA A 14 10.13 29.35 26.83
N PRO A 15 9.20 28.95 25.95
CA PRO A 15 8.23 27.91 26.28
C PRO A 15 8.98 26.63 26.69
N ALA A 16 8.70 26.16 27.90
CA ALA A 16 9.39 24.99 28.45
C ALA A 16 8.99 23.74 27.65
N VAL A 17 10.00 22.98 27.20
CA VAL A 17 9.78 21.67 26.56
C VAL A 17 9.22 20.71 27.61
N ASP A 18 8.14 20.00 27.27
CA ASP A 18 7.56 18.99 28.15
C ASP A 18 8.58 17.89 28.46
N SER A 19 8.95 17.77 29.73
CA SER A 19 9.92 16.79 30.22
C SER A 19 9.47 15.34 30.10
N ALA A 20 8.17 15.08 29.83
CA ALA A 20 7.65 13.75 29.57
C ALA A 20 7.85 13.29 28.11
N LEU A 21 8.24 14.18 27.19
CA LEU A 21 8.54 13.80 25.81
C LEU A 21 9.71 12.79 25.76
N PRO A 22 9.61 11.69 25.01
CA PRO A 22 10.72 10.76 24.86
C PRO A 22 11.86 11.40 24.06
N ALA A 23 13.11 11.06 24.39
CA ALA A 23 14.25 11.40 23.55
C ALA A 23 14.17 10.62 22.21
N TYR A 24 14.73 11.18 21.14
CA TYR A 24 14.76 10.50 19.85
C TYR A 24 15.57 9.20 19.94
N GLN A 25 14.93 8.07 19.65
CA GLN A 25 15.57 6.79 19.47
C GLN A 25 15.22 6.25 18.08
N PRO A 26 16.20 6.01 17.21
CA PRO A 26 15.93 5.56 15.86
C PRO A 26 15.39 4.12 15.87
N GLU A 27 14.32 3.85 15.11
CA GLU A 27 13.87 2.47 14.87
C GLU A 27 14.79 1.78 13.85
N ALA A 28 15.35 2.54 12.91
CA ALA A 28 16.33 2.07 11.93
C ALA A 28 17.35 3.16 11.56
N HIS A 29 18.53 2.73 11.11
CA HIS A 29 19.47 3.63 10.44
C HIS A 29 19.01 3.90 9.01
N VAL A 30 18.88 5.18 8.66
CA VAL A 30 18.38 5.61 7.36
C VAL A 30 19.41 6.45 6.61
N ALA A 31 19.34 6.42 5.28
CA ALA A 31 20.24 7.17 4.42
C ALA A 31 19.53 7.71 3.17
N GLY A 32 20.16 8.69 2.53
CA GLY A 32 19.68 9.30 1.28
C GLY A 32 19.09 10.71 1.45
N PRO A 33 18.66 11.33 0.35
CA PRO A 33 18.13 12.69 0.38
C PRO A 33 16.71 12.75 0.96
N ILE A 34 16.41 13.84 1.69
CA ILE A 34 15.04 14.26 2.03
C ILE A 34 14.72 15.57 1.30
N ASN A 35 13.69 15.54 0.47
CA ASN A 35 13.15 16.71 -0.21
C ASN A 35 12.01 17.33 0.61
N SER A 36 11.99 18.65 0.73
CA SER A 36 10.94 19.38 1.43
C SER A 36 10.57 20.66 0.70
N VAL A 37 9.27 20.85 0.45
CA VAL A 37 8.74 22.05 -0.20
C VAL A 37 7.50 22.50 0.54
N GLY A 38 7.40 23.79 0.89
CA GLY A 38 6.25 24.30 1.63
C GLY A 38 6.42 25.73 2.14
N ASP A 39 5.88 25.95 3.32
CA ASP A 39 5.72 27.26 3.97
C ASP A 39 7.06 27.90 4.35
N ASP A 40 7.26 29.16 3.98
CA ASP A 40 8.46 29.95 4.25
C ASP A 40 8.60 30.29 5.73
N ALA A 41 7.49 30.45 6.47
CA ALA A 41 7.52 30.70 7.91
C ALA A 41 8.18 29.55 8.69
N MET A 42 8.06 28.31 8.21
CA MET A 42 8.69 27.13 8.81
C MET A 42 10.13 26.90 8.35
N LYS A 43 10.65 27.67 7.39
CA LYS A 43 11.98 27.46 6.80
C LYS A 43 13.13 27.42 7.83
N PRO A 44 13.22 28.35 8.80
CA PRO A 44 14.30 28.31 9.80
C PRO A 44 14.23 27.04 10.64
N LEU A 45 13.03 26.70 11.13
CA LEU A 45 12.79 25.52 11.94
C LEU A 45 13.11 24.21 11.18
N MET A 46 12.72 24.11 9.91
CA MET A 46 13.02 22.97 9.05
C MET A 46 14.52 22.77 8.84
N ASN A 47 15.29 23.86 8.69
CA ASN A 47 16.73 23.78 8.51
C ASN A 47 17.43 23.27 9.77
N ASP A 48 17.03 23.77 10.94
CA ASP A 48 17.60 23.36 12.22
C ASP A 48 17.25 21.91 12.56
N TRP A 49 16.01 21.49 12.29
CA TRP A 49 15.61 20.09 12.42
C TRP A 49 16.43 19.18 11.52
N LEU A 50 16.61 19.53 10.23
CA LEU A 50 17.42 18.71 9.32
C LEU A 50 18.87 18.62 9.79
N ALA A 51 19.50 19.74 10.17
CA ALA A 51 20.89 19.76 10.61
C ALA A 51 21.10 18.90 11.88
N ALA A 52 20.18 18.97 12.84
CA ALA A 52 20.24 18.14 14.04
C ALA A 52 19.94 16.66 13.75
N PHE A 53 19.02 16.39 12.82
CA PHE A 53 18.71 15.02 12.40
C PHE A 53 19.89 14.37 11.65
N GLU A 54 20.61 15.11 10.81
CA GLU A 54 21.84 14.65 10.13
C GLU A 54 22.92 14.23 11.15
N GLN A 55 22.99 14.87 12.33
CA GLN A 55 23.91 14.45 13.40
C GLN A 55 23.50 13.11 14.02
N ARG A 56 22.20 12.80 14.07
CA ARG A 56 21.65 11.54 14.61
C ARG A 56 21.60 10.43 13.58
N GLN A 57 21.47 10.77 12.31
CA GLN A 57 21.39 9.87 11.16
C GLN A 57 22.34 10.35 10.05
N PRO A 58 23.68 10.11 10.18
CA PRO A 58 24.69 10.68 9.28
C PRO A 58 24.57 10.28 7.79
N GLY A 59 23.78 9.27 7.47
CA GLY A 59 23.49 8.88 6.09
C GLY A 59 22.45 9.76 5.39
N ILE A 60 21.71 10.57 6.15
CA ILE A 60 20.72 11.51 5.63
C ILE A 60 21.41 12.76 5.10
N ARG A 61 20.83 13.35 4.06
CA ARG A 61 21.27 14.62 3.51
C ARG A 61 20.10 15.46 3.02
N ARG A 62 20.29 16.78 2.96
CA ARG A 62 19.40 17.68 2.22
C ARG A 62 19.21 17.21 0.76
N GLY A 63 17.96 17.07 0.35
CA GLY A 63 17.58 16.76 -1.02
C GLY A 63 17.72 17.96 -1.96
N THR A 64 17.65 17.72 -3.27
CA THR A 64 17.76 18.77 -4.30
C THR A 64 16.57 19.71 -4.31
N ASN A 65 15.40 19.23 -3.87
CA ASN A 65 14.18 20.02 -3.75
C ASN A 65 13.94 20.38 -2.28
N TRP A 66 14.76 21.29 -1.75
CA TRP A 66 14.61 21.86 -0.41
C TRP A 66 14.23 23.34 -0.53
N ARG A 67 12.93 23.62 -0.70
CA ARG A 67 12.42 24.94 -1.10
C ARG A 67 11.18 25.36 -0.30
N HIS A 68 11.38 26.21 0.68
CA HIS A 68 10.32 26.80 1.51
C HIS A 68 10.06 28.24 1.07
N VAL A 69 8.97 28.45 0.33
CA VAL A 69 8.62 29.74 -0.31
C VAL A 69 7.17 30.13 -0.02
N SER A 70 6.26 29.17 0.07
CA SER A 70 4.85 29.42 0.37
C SER A 70 4.14 28.10 0.67
N GLY A 71 3.26 28.11 1.68
CA GLY A 71 2.40 26.97 2.00
C GLY A 71 1.53 26.51 0.82
N VAL A 72 1.20 27.40 -0.11
CA VAL A 72 0.40 27.08 -1.32
C VAL A 72 1.13 26.10 -2.25
N THR A 73 2.46 26.01 -2.18
CA THR A 73 3.25 25.07 -2.99
C THR A 73 3.35 23.66 -2.40
N ALA A 74 2.95 23.49 -1.12
CA ALA A 74 3.11 22.25 -0.36
C ALA A 74 2.45 21.04 -1.06
N PHE A 75 1.14 21.13 -1.29
CA PHE A 75 0.36 20.00 -1.81
C PHE A 75 0.67 19.69 -3.26
N GLY A 76 0.96 20.70 -4.09
CA GLY A 76 1.43 20.51 -5.46
C GLY A 76 2.77 19.77 -5.50
N ALA A 77 3.72 20.14 -4.65
CA ALA A 77 5.03 19.47 -4.59
C ALA A 77 4.92 18.02 -4.10
N LEU A 78 4.10 17.75 -3.08
CA LEU A 78 3.79 16.38 -2.65
C LEU A 78 3.11 15.57 -3.76
N MET A 79 2.14 16.19 -4.45
CA MET A 79 1.36 15.56 -5.51
C MET A 79 2.22 15.07 -6.67
N PHE A 80 3.16 15.90 -7.11
CA PHE A 80 4.07 15.56 -8.21
C PHE A 80 5.32 14.81 -7.77
N GLY A 81 5.43 14.41 -6.50
CA GLY A 81 6.58 13.68 -5.97
C GLY A 81 7.87 14.51 -5.91
N ASN A 82 7.75 15.83 -5.96
CA ASN A 82 8.89 16.76 -5.86
C ASN A 82 9.36 16.94 -4.41
N ALA A 83 8.53 16.59 -3.43
CA ALA A 83 8.84 16.65 -2.00
C ALA A 83 8.49 15.32 -1.31
N ASP A 84 9.31 14.92 -0.33
CA ASP A 84 9.00 13.81 0.57
C ASP A 84 8.05 14.30 1.69
N ILE A 85 8.23 15.54 2.16
CA ILE A 85 7.45 16.19 3.23
C ILE A 85 7.17 17.66 2.91
N ALA A 86 6.07 18.22 3.43
CA ALA A 86 5.71 19.62 3.19
C ALA A 86 5.26 20.34 4.47
N PRO A 87 6.04 21.32 4.98
CA PRO A 87 5.66 22.09 6.18
C PRO A 87 4.58 23.13 5.88
N LEU A 88 3.67 23.34 6.82
CA LEU A 88 2.52 24.24 6.75
C LEU A 88 2.22 24.88 8.11
N THR A 89 1.95 26.18 8.16
CA THR A 89 1.50 26.88 9.38
C THR A 89 -0.03 26.94 9.53
N ARG A 90 -0.77 26.26 8.65
CA ARG A 90 -2.23 26.25 8.61
C ARG A 90 -2.75 24.91 8.11
N GLU A 91 -4.04 24.70 8.31
CA GLU A 91 -4.73 23.62 7.62
C GLU A 91 -4.76 23.87 6.09
N PRO A 92 -4.73 22.80 5.28
CA PRO A 92 -4.99 22.88 3.85
C PRO A 92 -6.35 23.49 3.55
N TRP A 93 -6.42 24.24 2.45
CA TRP A 93 -7.70 24.61 1.88
C TRP A 93 -8.34 23.42 1.15
N PRO A 94 -9.68 23.31 1.13
CA PRO A 94 -10.36 22.27 0.37
C PRO A 94 -9.94 22.20 -1.10
N THR A 95 -9.65 23.35 -1.73
CA THR A 95 -9.18 23.45 -3.12
C THR A 95 -7.76 22.93 -3.33
N GLU A 96 -6.90 22.96 -2.30
CA GLU A 96 -5.57 22.34 -2.34
C GLU A 96 -5.65 20.82 -2.27
N LEU A 97 -6.71 20.29 -1.61
CA LEU A 97 -6.96 18.87 -1.48
C LEU A 97 -7.83 18.30 -2.60
N GLN A 98 -8.64 19.12 -3.27
CA GLN A 98 -9.55 18.68 -4.33
C GLN A 98 -8.86 17.83 -5.42
N PRO A 99 -7.63 18.13 -5.88
CA PRO A 99 -6.93 17.28 -6.83
C PRO A 99 -6.71 15.85 -6.31
N TYR A 100 -6.54 15.63 -5.00
CA TYR A 100 -6.43 14.29 -4.42
C TYR A 100 -7.70 13.45 -4.63
N ALA A 101 -8.88 14.06 -4.62
CA ALA A 101 -10.13 13.32 -4.86
C ALA A 101 -10.32 12.89 -6.33
N HIS A 102 -9.75 13.63 -7.30
CA HIS A 102 -9.98 13.40 -8.72
C HIS A 102 -8.78 12.81 -9.47
N GLN A 103 -7.58 13.32 -9.20
CA GLN A 103 -6.34 12.94 -9.88
C GLN A 103 -5.70 11.68 -9.29
N PHE A 104 -6.10 11.31 -8.07
CA PHE A 104 -5.52 10.20 -7.33
C PHE A 104 -6.48 9.03 -7.11
N ALA A 105 -7.47 8.81 -7.99
CA ALA A 105 -8.18 7.54 -8.04
C ALA A 105 -7.21 6.36 -8.36
N GLY A 106 -7.50 5.14 -7.89
CA GLY A 106 -6.67 3.94 -8.16
C GLY A 106 -5.27 3.96 -7.51
N ASP A 107 -4.20 3.63 -8.26
CA ASP A 107 -2.78 4.11 -8.14
C ASP A 107 -2.39 5.07 -7.06
N MET A 108 -3.13 6.13 -7.10
CA MET A 108 -2.64 7.37 -6.66
C MET A 108 -3.30 7.70 -5.32
N MET A 109 -4.26 6.90 -4.80
CA MET A 109 -4.95 7.14 -3.51
C MET A 109 -3.96 7.26 -2.34
N LYS A 110 -3.35 8.42 -2.25
CA LYS A 110 -2.46 8.95 -1.27
C LYS A 110 -3.27 10.13 -0.77
N SER A 111 -3.53 10.17 0.51
CA SER A 111 -4.08 11.37 1.12
C SER A 111 -2.94 12.03 1.87
N PRO A 112 -2.87 13.37 1.85
CA PRO A 112 -1.94 14.05 2.73
C PRO A 112 -2.37 13.78 4.17
N VAL A 113 -1.46 13.22 4.95
CA VAL A 113 -1.57 13.12 6.40
C VAL A 113 -0.86 14.32 6.99
N LEU A 114 -1.58 15.06 7.83
CA LEU A 114 -1.05 16.20 8.57
C LEU A 114 -0.59 15.71 9.94
N VAL A 115 0.70 15.89 10.20
CA VAL A 115 1.34 15.60 11.49
C VAL A 115 1.53 16.92 12.22
N HIS A 116 0.87 17.08 13.37
CA HIS A 116 1.05 18.28 14.21
C HIS A 116 2.42 18.23 14.90
N VAL A 117 3.31 19.17 14.58
CA VAL A 117 4.72 19.13 15.03
C VAL A 117 5.15 20.31 15.91
N ALA A 118 4.41 21.41 15.86
CA ALA A 118 4.63 22.62 16.63
C ALA A 118 3.33 23.45 16.61
N SER A 119 3.24 24.49 17.43
CA SER A 119 2.21 25.51 17.28
C SER A 119 2.80 26.85 16.86
N VAL A 120 2.06 27.65 16.10
CA VAL A 120 2.38 29.02 15.67
C VAL A 120 1.17 29.90 15.98
N ASP A 121 1.37 30.96 16.77
CA ASP A 121 0.29 31.85 17.23
C ASP A 121 -0.93 31.11 17.84
N GLY A 122 -0.66 30.05 18.61
CA GLY A 122 -1.70 29.22 19.23
C GLY A 122 -2.47 28.30 18.27
N ARG A 123 -2.02 28.17 17.01
CA ARG A 123 -2.58 27.27 16.01
C ARG A 123 -1.58 26.16 15.66
N PRO A 124 -2.05 24.97 15.27
CA PRO A 124 -1.15 23.90 14.83
C PRO A 124 -0.33 24.28 13.59
N ALA A 125 0.96 23.96 13.64
CA ALA A 125 1.84 23.85 12.49
C ALA A 125 2.07 22.37 12.16
N TYR A 126 2.00 22.05 10.87
CA TYR A 126 1.95 20.69 10.37
C TYR A 126 3.15 20.36 9.49
N ILE A 127 3.52 19.08 9.47
CA ILE A 127 4.19 18.48 8.33
C ILE A 127 3.17 17.62 7.58
N ALA A 128 2.88 17.97 6.33
CA ALA A 128 2.11 17.14 5.43
C ALA A 128 3.00 16.09 4.76
N VAL A 129 2.52 14.85 4.72
CA VAL A 129 3.17 13.74 4.01
C VAL A 129 2.14 12.95 3.23
N ASN A 130 2.50 12.49 2.03
CA ASN A 130 1.61 11.63 1.26
C ASN A 130 1.66 10.21 1.78
N GLN A 131 0.53 9.69 2.27
CA GLN A 131 0.40 8.32 2.73
C GLN A 131 -0.74 7.62 2.01
N ARG A 132 -0.50 6.38 1.57
CA ARG A 132 -1.58 5.52 1.05
C ARG A 132 -2.33 4.89 2.24
N PRO A 133 -3.67 4.77 2.20
CA PRO A 133 -4.41 4.03 3.20
C PRO A 133 -3.83 2.63 3.43
N GLY A 134 -3.50 2.32 4.67
CA GLY A 134 -2.92 1.03 5.07
C GLY A 134 -1.43 0.82 4.71
N ALA A 135 -0.76 1.77 4.05
CA ALA A 135 0.67 1.67 3.76
C ALA A 135 1.50 2.44 4.82
N PRO A 136 2.68 1.92 5.20
CA PRO A 136 3.61 2.66 6.02
C PRO A 136 4.24 3.84 5.26
N LEU A 137 4.66 4.86 6.00
CA LEU A 137 5.49 5.92 5.45
C LEU A 137 6.88 5.36 5.08
N PRO A 138 7.57 5.92 4.07
CA PRO A 138 8.98 5.64 3.83
C PRO A 138 9.80 5.81 5.12
N GLN A 139 10.69 4.86 5.45
CA GLN A 139 11.35 4.84 6.77
C GLN A 139 12.11 6.15 7.04
N LYS A 140 12.81 6.72 6.04
CA LYS A 140 13.51 8.01 6.19
C LYS A 140 12.58 9.17 6.58
N VAL A 141 11.33 9.15 6.09
CA VAL A 141 10.31 10.16 6.40
C VAL A 141 9.76 9.93 7.80
N LYS A 142 9.45 8.67 8.15
CA LYS A 142 8.99 8.29 9.49
C LYS A 142 10.01 8.67 10.57
N GLU A 143 11.29 8.35 10.36
CA GLU A 143 12.37 8.70 11.29
C GLU A 143 12.51 10.21 11.48
N PHE A 144 12.37 10.99 10.40
CA PHE A 144 12.49 12.45 10.50
C PHE A 144 11.28 13.07 11.24
N LEU A 145 10.07 12.57 10.99
CA LEU A 145 8.88 12.95 11.77
C LEU A 145 9.01 12.54 13.24
N ALA A 146 9.48 11.33 13.52
CA ALA A 146 9.73 10.85 14.89
C ALA A 146 10.77 11.72 15.61
N PHE A 147 11.82 12.16 14.90
CA PHE A 147 12.77 13.13 15.43
C PHE A 147 12.09 14.47 15.77
N MET A 148 11.26 15.02 14.88
CA MET A 148 10.52 16.27 15.15
C MET A 148 9.60 16.15 16.38
N LEU A 149 8.91 15.02 16.53
CA LEU A 149 7.99 14.75 17.65
C LEU A 149 8.70 14.43 18.98
N SER A 150 10.00 14.12 18.94
CA SER A 150 10.80 13.79 20.14
C SER A 150 11.16 15.02 20.96
N ARG A 151 11.65 14.80 22.19
CA ARG A 151 12.22 15.86 23.05
C ARG A 151 13.33 16.64 22.35
N ASP A 152 14.19 15.97 21.57
CA ASP A 152 15.28 16.59 20.83
C ASP A 152 14.75 17.57 19.76
N GLY A 153 13.73 17.15 19.01
CA GLY A 153 13.07 17.98 18.00
C GLY A 153 12.30 19.14 18.63
N GLN A 154 11.56 18.89 19.71
CA GLN A 154 10.79 19.90 20.43
C GLN A 154 11.68 20.91 21.16
N ALA A 155 12.88 20.50 21.59
CA ALA A 155 13.90 21.43 22.10
C ALA A 155 14.45 22.38 21.03
N ILE A 156 14.37 22.02 19.75
CA ILE A 156 14.65 22.95 18.65
C ILE A 156 13.49 23.93 18.50
N VAL A 157 12.24 23.45 18.53
CA VAL A 157 11.04 24.32 18.48
C VAL A 157 11.10 25.42 19.53
N ALA A 158 11.43 25.07 20.79
CA ALA A 158 11.52 26.02 21.90
C ALA A 158 12.55 27.16 21.71
N ARG A 159 13.48 27.03 20.75
CA ARG A 159 14.48 28.07 20.43
C ARG A 159 13.96 29.08 19.41
N HIS A 160 12.87 28.77 18.71
CA HIS A 160 12.26 29.65 17.72
C HIS A 160 11.12 30.44 18.36
N THR A 161 11.24 31.76 18.39
CA THR A 161 10.27 32.64 19.08
C THR A 161 8.85 32.62 18.49
N SER A 162 8.73 32.24 17.22
CA SER A 162 7.45 32.16 16.51
C SER A 162 6.73 30.82 16.69
N PHE A 163 7.37 29.86 17.35
CA PHE A 163 6.81 28.52 17.53
C PHE A 163 6.79 28.10 19.00
N ALA A 164 5.81 27.27 19.34
CA ALA A 164 5.70 26.64 20.64
C ALA A 164 5.79 25.10 20.50
N PRO A 165 6.52 24.42 21.40
CA PRO A 165 6.54 22.96 21.45
C PRO A 165 5.15 22.36 21.71
N ILE A 166 4.91 21.16 21.19
CA ILE A 166 3.73 20.36 21.53
C ILE A 166 3.95 19.60 22.85
N SER A 167 2.86 19.19 23.49
CA SER A 167 2.88 18.37 24.71
C SER A 167 3.26 16.91 24.44
N ALA A 168 3.64 16.18 25.49
CA ALA A 168 3.90 14.75 25.39
C ALA A 168 2.66 13.94 24.96
N SER A 169 1.45 14.38 25.34
CA SER A 169 0.20 13.74 24.91
C SER A 169 -0.05 13.93 23.42
N GLU A 170 0.13 15.14 22.89
CA GLU A 170 0.00 15.41 21.45
C GLU A 170 1.05 14.63 20.65
N SER A 171 2.30 14.65 21.10
CA SER A 171 3.38 13.87 20.47
C SER A 171 3.08 12.36 20.45
N ALA A 172 2.54 11.81 21.54
CA ALA A 172 2.15 10.39 21.61
C ALA A 172 1.00 10.06 20.64
N GLN A 173 0.00 10.94 20.52
CA GLN A 173 -1.10 10.77 19.58
C GLN A 173 -0.61 10.79 18.12
N GLU A 174 0.23 11.77 17.77
CA GLU A 174 0.82 11.86 16.43
C GLU A 174 1.73 10.67 16.13
N THR A 175 2.58 10.26 17.07
CA THR A 175 3.45 9.09 16.92
C THR A 175 2.64 7.81 16.68
N ALA A 176 1.54 7.60 17.41
CA ALA A 176 0.66 6.46 17.21
C ALA A 176 0.03 6.44 15.80
N ARG A 177 -0.30 7.60 15.24
CA ARG A 177 -0.83 7.73 13.86
C ARG A 177 0.21 7.37 12.80
N LEU A 178 1.50 7.52 13.10
CA LEU A 178 2.60 7.13 12.19
C LEU A 178 2.92 5.63 12.24
N GLN A 179 2.40 4.89 13.22
CA GLN A 179 2.61 3.45 13.32
C GLN A 179 1.69 2.73 12.34
N ALA A 180 2.30 2.24 11.26
CA ALA A 180 1.67 1.36 10.29
C ALA A 180 2.51 0.10 10.14
N PHE A 181 1.85 -1.02 9.83
CA PHE A 181 2.55 -2.26 9.58
C PHE A 181 3.52 -2.09 8.41
N LEU A 182 4.81 -2.19 8.69
CA LEU A 182 5.85 -2.24 7.68
C LEU A 182 6.13 -3.71 7.33
N PRO A 183 5.76 -4.18 6.13
CA PRO A 183 5.99 -5.56 5.72
C PRO A 183 7.48 -5.89 5.82
N PRO A 184 7.89 -7.04 6.37
CA PRO A 184 9.30 -7.40 6.39
C PRO A 184 9.81 -7.64 4.97
N LEU A 185 11.06 -7.24 4.69
CA LEU A 185 11.77 -7.64 3.49
C LEU A 185 12.59 -8.88 3.79
N ASP A 186 12.35 -9.97 3.07
CA ASP A 186 13.06 -11.23 3.27
C ASP A 186 14.58 -11.04 3.08
N PRO A 187 15.41 -11.31 4.10
CA PRO A 187 16.86 -11.14 4.02
C PRO A 187 17.53 -12.07 2.99
N ALA A 188 16.87 -13.18 2.61
CA ALA A 188 17.39 -14.12 1.62
C ALA A 188 17.15 -13.69 0.15
N LEU A 189 16.46 -12.56 -0.07
CA LEU A 189 16.29 -12.02 -1.43
C LEU A 189 17.66 -11.70 -2.06
N SER A 190 17.86 -12.20 -3.27
CA SER A 190 19.10 -12.00 -4.01
C SER A 190 19.28 -10.55 -4.41
N ASN A 191 20.52 -10.05 -4.34
CA ASN A 191 20.87 -8.75 -4.91
C ASN A 191 20.87 -8.81 -6.45
N TYR A 192 20.42 -7.74 -7.09
CA TYR A 192 20.51 -7.61 -8.54
C TYR A 192 21.98 -7.55 -8.99
N LYS A 193 22.31 -8.25 -10.08
CA LYS A 193 23.62 -8.20 -10.72
C LYS A 193 23.51 -7.45 -12.05
N PRO A 194 24.17 -6.29 -12.20
CA PRO A 194 24.23 -5.58 -13.47
C PRO A 194 24.78 -6.46 -14.60
N VAL A 195 24.25 -6.24 -15.78
CA VAL A 195 24.63 -6.85 -17.06
C VAL A 195 25.44 -5.81 -17.82
N GLU A 196 26.69 -6.15 -18.12
CA GLU A 196 27.60 -5.27 -18.85
C GLU A 196 27.09 -4.93 -20.26
N GLY A 197 27.23 -3.68 -20.67
CA GLY A 197 26.85 -3.21 -22.01
C GLY A 197 25.35 -3.22 -22.31
N LEU A 198 24.49 -3.49 -21.31
CA LEU A 198 23.05 -3.56 -21.50
C LEU A 198 22.50 -2.18 -21.90
N HIS A 199 21.84 -2.13 -23.05
CA HIS A 199 21.21 -0.93 -23.58
C HIS A 199 19.88 -1.25 -24.24
N GLY A 200 19.01 -0.25 -24.32
CA GLY A 200 17.73 -0.38 -25.00
C GLY A 200 16.63 0.42 -24.31
N LYS A 201 15.40 0.24 -24.80
CA LYS A 201 14.20 0.80 -24.17
C LYS A 201 13.30 -0.33 -23.69
N ILE A 202 12.42 0.02 -22.75
CA ILE A 202 11.38 -0.88 -22.24
C ILE A 202 10.05 -0.15 -22.34
N ASP A 203 9.13 -0.70 -23.12
CA ASP A 203 7.76 -0.23 -23.22
C ASP A 203 6.88 -0.97 -22.20
N SER A 204 5.97 -0.25 -21.53
CA SER A 204 5.04 -0.83 -20.57
C SER A 204 3.69 -0.13 -20.55
N ILE A 205 2.63 -0.86 -20.88
CA ILE A 205 1.25 -0.38 -20.83
C ILE A 205 0.46 -1.26 -19.86
N GLY A 206 -0.25 -0.69 -18.88
CA GLY A 206 -1.03 -1.53 -17.97
C GLY A 206 -1.78 -0.83 -16.85
N SER A 207 -1.90 -1.54 -15.73
CA SER A 207 -2.71 -1.15 -14.58
C SER A 207 -2.27 0.19 -14.00
N ASP A 208 -3.23 1.10 -13.94
CA ASP A 208 -3.15 2.30 -13.11
C ASP A 208 -2.68 1.94 -11.71
N GLY A 209 -3.27 0.89 -11.10
CA GLY A 209 -2.89 0.19 -9.87
C GLY A 209 -1.38 0.01 -9.60
N MET A 210 -0.55 -0.07 -10.64
CA MET A 210 0.89 -0.31 -10.51
C MET A 210 1.77 0.85 -10.99
N LYS A 211 1.17 1.94 -11.49
CA LYS A 211 1.90 3.03 -12.16
C LYS A 211 3.08 3.56 -11.35
N SER A 212 2.86 3.95 -10.09
CA SER A 212 3.90 4.58 -9.28
C SER A 212 5.03 3.60 -8.96
N LEU A 213 4.69 2.33 -8.74
CA LEU A 213 5.66 1.27 -8.48
C LEU A 213 6.50 0.98 -9.73
N MET A 214 5.86 0.91 -10.90
CA MET A 214 6.55 0.77 -12.19
C MET A 214 7.49 1.95 -12.47
N ASP A 215 7.03 3.19 -12.26
CA ASP A 215 7.85 4.39 -12.42
C ASP A 215 9.04 4.39 -11.44
N THR A 216 8.83 3.97 -10.19
CA THR A 216 9.91 3.82 -9.20
C THR A 216 10.93 2.78 -9.64
N TRP A 217 10.47 1.59 -10.05
CA TRP A 217 11.35 0.51 -10.50
C TRP A 217 12.19 0.92 -11.71
N ILE A 218 11.61 1.55 -12.75
CA ILE A 218 12.39 1.92 -13.94
C ILE A 218 13.39 3.03 -13.65
N GLN A 219 13.05 3.98 -12.77
CA GLN A 219 13.98 5.03 -12.34
C GLN A 219 15.16 4.46 -11.56
N ASP A 220 14.90 3.58 -10.59
CA ASP A 220 15.95 2.96 -9.79
C ASP A 220 16.81 2.02 -10.63
N PHE A 221 16.19 1.24 -11.52
CA PHE A 221 16.89 0.38 -12.45
C PHE A 221 17.80 1.17 -13.38
N HIS A 222 17.33 2.30 -13.93
CA HIS A 222 18.13 3.17 -14.79
C HIS A 222 19.39 3.70 -14.08
N ARG A 223 19.34 3.96 -12.76
CA ARG A 223 20.55 4.35 -12.01
C ARG A 223 21.62 3.26 -11.96
N ILE A 224 21.21 2.00 -12.03
CA ILE A 224 22.10 0.82 -11.98
C ILE A 224 22.49 0.37 -13.40
N GLN A 225 21.60 0.58 -14.37
CA GLN A 225 21.72 0.17 -15.77
C GLN A 225 21.44 1.36 -16.69
N PRO A 226 22.35 2.35 -16.76
CA PRO A 226 22.10 3.64 -17.44
C PRO A 226 21.86 3.51 -18.95
N GLY A 227 22.29 2.42 -19.58
CA GLY A 227 22.01 2.14 -20.99
C GLY A 227 20.54 1.77 -21.27
N VAL A 228 19.78 1.35 -20.25
CA VAL A 228 18.36 1.02 -20.39
C VAL A 228 17.50 2.20 -19.98
N ARG A 229 16.57 2.60 -20.85
CA ARG A 229 15.67 3.74 -20.63
C ARG A 229 14.20 3.34 -20.68
N LYS A 230 13.36 4.21 -20.13
CA LYS A 230 11.92 4.20 -20.36
C LYS A 230 11.64 4.37 -21.86
N GLY A 231 10.77 3.51 -22.39
CA GLY A 231 10.31 3.55 -23.77
C GLY A 231 9.24 4.61 -24.01
N ASP A 232 8.82 4.71 -25.27
CA ASP A 232 7.89 5.74 -25.73
C ASP A 232 6.44 5.34 -25.39
N ARG A 233 6.17 4.04 -25.24
CA ARG A 233 4.88 3.46 -24.83
C ARG A 233 4.94 3.10 -23.35
N TRP A 234 4.93 4.10 -22.49
CA TRP A 234 4.90 3.93 -21.04
C TRP A 234 3.67 4.58 -20.41
N GLU A 235 2.58 3.82 -20.34
CA GLU A 235 1.24 4.31 -19.98
C GLU A 235 0.48 3.33 -19.09
N HIS A 236 0.19 3.73 -17.86
CA HIS A 236 -0.49 2.87 -16.89
C HIS A 236 -1.88 3.42 -16.58
N LEU A 237 -2.84 3.19 -17.49
CA LEU A 237 -4.20 3.73 -17.41
C LEU A 237 -5.25 2.69 -16.99
N GLY A 238 -4.90 1.40 -16.94
CA GLY A 238 -5.81 0.33 -16.56
C GLY A 238 -5.36 -1.06 -17.02
N THR A 239 -5.78 -2.10 -16.29
CA THR A 239 -5.39 -3.49 -16.56
C THR A 239 -5.77 -3.94 -17.98
N LEU A 240 -6.99 -3.61 -18.44
CA LEU A 240 -7.46 -3.99 -19.78
C LEU A 240 -6.66 -3.31 -20.90
N ASN A 241 -6.20 -2.07 -20.68
CA ASN A 241 -5.37 -1.38 -21.67
C ASN A 241 -4.05 -2.14 -21.89
N GLY A 242 -3.43 -2.64 -20.81
CA GLY A 242 -2.24 -3.49 -20.92
C GLY A 242 -2.51 -4.82 -21.60
N PHE A 243 -3.65 -5.46 -21.31
CA PHE A 243 -4.04 -6.71 -21.97
C PHE A 243 -4.23 -6.51 -23.48
N HIS A 244 -4.97 -5.48 -23.89
CA HIS A 244 -5.17 -5.17 -25.30
C HIS A 244 -3.87 -4.76 -26.01
N ALA A 245 -2.98 -4.03 -25.33
CA ALA A 245 -1.66 -3.71 -25.88
C ALA A 245 -0.80 -4.96 -26.12
N LEU A 246 -0.84 -5.95 -25.21
CA LEU A 246 -0.18 -7.25 -25.43
C LEU A 246 -0.79 -8.02 -26.61
N LEU A 247 -2.12 -8.01 -26.77
CA LEU A 247 -2.78 -8.72 -27.87
C LEU A 247 -2.28 -8.28 -29.25
N VAL A 248 -1.94 -7.00 -29.40
CA VAL A 248 -1.48 -6.41 -30.67
C VAL A 248 0.03 -6.13 -30.71
N ASN A 249 0.78 -6.62 -29.71
CA ASN A 249 2.23 -6.42 -29.58
C ASN A 249 2.68 -4.94 -29.54
N ASP A 250 1.89 -4.05 -28.93
CA ASP A 250 2.18 -2.62 -28.74
C ASP A 250 2.96 -2.33 -27.44
N THR A 251 3.23 -3.35 -26.61
CA THR A 251 4.01 -3.20 -25.38
C THR A 251 4.85 -4.44 -25.07
N ASP A 252 6.01 -4.25 -24.43
CA ASP A 252 6.84 -5.36 -23.95
C ASP A 252 6.26 -6.01 -22.69
N MET A 253 5.60 -5.21 -21.84
CA MET A 253 5.15 -5.63 -20.51
C MET A 253 3.83 -4.99 -20.11
N ALA A 254 2.88 -5.81 -19.66
CA ALA A 254 1.64 -5.36 -19.06
C ALA A 254 1.57 -5.66 -17.55
N PRO A 255 1.82 -4.67 -16.68
CA PRO A 255 1.50 -4.79 -15.26
C PRO A 255 -0.02 -4.88 -15.08
N MET A 256 -0.49 -5.84 -14.29
CA MET A 256 -1.91 -6.13 -14.09
C MET A 256 -2.22 -6.39 -12.61
N GLY A 257 -3.22 -5.67 -12.09
CA GLY A 257 -3.69 -5.80 -10.70
C GLY A 257 -4.71 -6.90 -10.46
N ARG A 258 -4.83 -7.87 -11.36
CA ARG A 258 -5.71 -9.03 -11.18
C ARG A 258 -5.23 -10.21 -11.99
N GLU A 259 -5.79 -11.35 -11.66
CA GLU A 259 -5.69 -12.61 -12.38
C GLU A 259 -6.15 -12.40 -13.84
N LEU A 260 -5.53 -13.15 -14.76
CA LEU A 260 -5.95 -13.22 -16.15
C LEU A 260 -7.24 -14.05 -16.21
N TRP A 261 -8.28 -13.49 -16.81
CA TRP A 261 -9.54 -14.22 -16.91
C TRP A 261 -9.47 -15.30 -17.98
N PRO A 262 -10.24 -16.40 -17.86
CA PRO A 262 -10.23 -17.48 -18.84
C PRO A 262 -10.50 -17.02 -20.28
N GLU A 263 -11.43 -16.07 -20.46
CA GLU A 263 -11.76 -15.46 -21.75
C GLU A 263 -10.58 -14.65 -22.30
N GLU A 264 -9.85 -13.94 -21.44
CA GLU A 264 -8.66 -13.18 -21.83
C GLU A 264 -7.51 -14.13 -22.24
N SER A 265 -7.31 -15.21 -21.49
CA SER A 265 -6.34 -16.25 -21.89
C SER A 265 -6.69 -16.83 -23.26
N ARG A 266 -7.96 -17.20 -23.48
CA ARG A 266 -8.44 -17.71 -24.77
C ARG A 266 -8.27 -16.70 -25.90
N ALA A 267 -8.58 -15.43 -25.64
CA ALA A 267 -8.42 -14.35 -26.62
C ALA A 267 -6.95 -14.15 -27.00
N TYR A 268 -6.04 -14.21 -26.02
CA TYR A 268 -4.60 -14.14 -26.28
C TYR A 268 -4.10 -15.33 -27.11
N ASP A 269 -4.47 -16.56 -26.74
CA ASP A 269 -4.07 -17.76 -27.48
C ASP A 269 -4.57 -17.72 -28.93
N ALA A 270 -5.82 -17.26 -29.13
CA ALA A 270 -6.39 -17.07 -30.46
C ALA A 270 -5.62 -16.01 -31.28
N ALA A 271 -5.32 -14.85 -30.68
CA ALA A 271 -4.58 -13.77 -31.34
C ALA A 271 -3.15 -14.15 -31.69
N GLN A 272 -2.50 -14.98 -30.87
CA GLN A 272 -1.13 -15.44 -31.09
C GLN A 272 -1.05 -16.75 -31.88
N HIS A 273 -2.17 -17.28 -32.37
CA HIS A 273 -2.26 -18.58 -33.05
C HIS A 273 -1.61 -19.72 -32.26
N GLY A 274 -1.69 -19.69 -30.93
CA GLY A 274 -1.08 -20.68 -30.03
C GLY A 274 0.46 -20.75 -30.07
N LYS A 275 1.15 -19.77 -30.66
CA LYS A 275 2.61 -19.82 -30.89
C LYS A 275 3.43 -19.78 -29.60
N ALA A 276 2.98 -19.02 -28.59
CA ALA A 276 3.61 -19.01 -27.28
C ALA A 276 2.57 -18.62 -26.22
N PRO A 277 2.49 -19.35 -25.09
CA PRO A 277 1.62 -18.96 -23.99
C PRO A 277 2.08 -17.61 -23.43
N LEU A 278 1.11 -16.83 -22.94
CA LEU A 278 1.40 -15.60 -22.24
C LEU A 278 2.26 -15.91 -21.01
N LEU A 279 3.40 -15.23 -20.86
CA LEU A 279 4.22 -15.36 -19.67
C LEU A 279 3.65 -14.49 -18.57
N GLU A 280 3.47 -15.07 -17.38
CA GLU A 280 3.02 -14.36 -16.19
C GLU A 280 4.07 -14.44 -15.07
N ILE A 281 4.49 -13.25 -14.61
CA ILE A 281 5.42 -13.06 -13.50
C ILE A 281 4.67 -12.41 -12.34
N ARG A 282 4.64 -13.07 -11.17
CA ARG A 282 4.20 -12.43 -9.92
C ARG A 282 5.30 -11.47 -9.48
N VAL A 283 4.95 -10.24 -9.12
CA VAL A 283 5.94 -9.20 -8.74
C VAL A 283 5.74 -8.63 -7.34
N ALA A 284 4.54 -8.81 -6.79
CA ALA A 284 4.19 -8.48 -5.41
C ALA A 284 2.96 -9.30 -5.00
N ARG A 285 2.73 -9.45 -3.70
CA ARG A 285 1.43 -9.85 -3.15
C ARG A 285 0.50 -8.63 -3.10
N GLY A 286 -0.79 -8.87 -3.25
CA GLY A 286 -1.83 -7.86 -3.10
C GLY A 286 -1.90 -7.27 -1.69
N GLY A 287 -2.64 -6.19 -1.53
CA GLY A 287 -2.94 -5.60 -0.23
C GLY A 287 -3.91 -6.46 0.58
N PHE A 288 -4.28 -6.02 1.79
CA PHE A 288 -5.24 -6.73 2.65
C PHE A 288 -6.41 -5.87 3.13
N ASN A 289 -6.20 -4.56 3.26
CA ASN A 289 -7.20 -3.58 3.68
C ASN A 289 -6.90 -2.24 2.97
N THR A 290 -6.91 -2.31 1.65
CA THR A 290 -6.54 -1.18 0.79
C THR A 290 -7.66 -1.02 -0.22
N PRO A 291 -8.64 -0.14 0.07
CA PRO A 291 -9.81 0.04 -0.80
C PRO A 291 -9.40 0.25 -2.26
N GLN A 292 -10.19 -0.28 -3.18
CA GLN A 292 -9.99 -0.18 -4.63
C GLN A 292 -8.71 -0.83 -5.17
N ARG A 293 -8.03 -1.69 -4.38
CA ARG A 293 -6.84 -2.44 -4.81
C ARG A 293 -7.10 -3.93 -4.90
N THR A 294 -6.07 -4.64 -5.36
CA THR A 294 -5.97 -6.10 -5.32
C THR A 294 -5.87 -6.55 -3.87
N THR A 295 -7.00 -6.72 -3.20
CA THR A 295 -7.07 -7.12 -1.79
C THR A 295 -7.27 -8.61 -1.62
N ALA A 296 -6.64 -9.16 -0.58
CA ALA A 296 -6.95 -10.49 -0.08
C ALA A 296 -8.44 -10.62 0.25
N GLN A 297 -9.02 -11.79 -0.01
CA GLN A 297 -10.46 -12.01 0.13
C GLN A 297 -10.80 -12.51 1.53
N ALA A 298 -11.58 -11.74 2.28
CA ALA A 298 -12.18 -12.15 3.54
C ALA A 298 -13.39 -13.05 3.29
N ILE A 299 -13.63 -13.99 4.21
CA ILE A 299 -14.88 -14.74 4.27
C ILE A 299 -15.69 -14.23 5.44
N PHE A 300 -16.90 -13.75 5.16
CA PHE A 300 -17.78 -13.15 6.14
C PHE A 300 -18.96 -14.05 6.48
N VAL A 301 -19.30 -14.04 7.76
CA VAL A 301 -20.54 -14.58 8.33
C VAL A 301 -21.16 -13.50 9.24
N PRO A 302 -22.43 -13.62 9.63
CA PRO A 302 -23.01 -12.77 10.67
C PRO A 302 -22.20 -12.84 11.97
N GLU A 303 -22.15 -11.74 12.72
CA GLU A 303 -21.39 -11.63 13.97
C GLU A 303 -21.73 -12.74 14.98
N ASN A 304 -23.01 -13.11 15.07
CA ASN A 304 -23.52 -14.15 15.98
C ASN A 304 -23.37 -15.59 15.46
N ASN A 305 -22.86 -15.80 14.25
CA ASN A 305 -22.58 -17.15 13.75
C ASN A 305 -21.42 -17.75 14.58
N PRO A 306 -21.52 -18.97 15.15
CA PRO A 306 -20.48 -19.50 16.03
C PRO A 306 -19.25 -20.04 15.29
N LEU A 307 -19.28 -20.20 13.96
CA LEU A 307 -18.12 -20.67 13.20
C LEU A 307 -16.98 -19.66 13.29
N ALA A 308 -15.77 -20.12 13.63
CA ALA A 308 -14.59 -19.26 13.73
C ALA A 308 -13.63 -19.42 12.54
N GLN A 309 -13.69 -20.57 11.87
CA GLN A 309 -12.65 -20.97 10.91
C GLN A 309 -13.21 -21.90 9.83
N ILE A 310 -12.61 -21.84 8.63
CA ILE A 310 -13.02 -22.63 7.47
C ILE A 310 -11.82 -22.96 6.57
N THR A 311 -11.87 -24.09 5.87
CA THR A 311 -10.83 -24.47 4.90
C THR A 311 -11.20 -24.03 3.48
N VAL A 312 -10.21 -23.82 2.61
CA VAL A 312 -10.47 -23.55 1.18
C VAL A 312 -11.28 -24.66 0.51
N ALA A 313 -11.07 -25.92 0.91
CA ALA A 313 -11.85 -27.04 0.40
C ALA A 313 -13.33 -26.94 0.81
N GLN A 314 -13.62 -26.65 2.08
CA GLN A 314 -14.99 -26.44 2.55
C GLN A 314 -15.66 -25.25 1.86
N LEU A 315 -14.92 -24.16 1.59
CA LEU A 315 -15.46 -23.06 0.80
C LEU A 315 -15.84 -23.51 -0.61
N ALA A 316 -15.01 -24.33 -1.25
CA ALA A 316 -15.30 -24.86 -2.58
C ALA A 316 -16.52 -25.80 -2.58
N ASP A 317 -16.72 -26.55 -1.50
CA ASP A 317 -17.87 -27.44 -1.27
C ASP A 317 -19.19 -26.69 -0.97
N ILE A 318 -19.11 -25.40 -0.62
CA ILE A 318 -20.25 -24.51 -0.40
C ILE A 318 -20.56 -23.72 -1.68
N LEU A 319 -19.53 -23.14 -2.29
CA LEU A 319 -19.64 -22.14 -3.35
C LEU A 319 -19.79 -22.74 -4.77
N GLY A 320 -19.45 -24.02 -4.96
CA GLY A 320 -19.49 -24.67 -6.27
C GLY A 320 -20.89 -25.12 -6.70
N GLU A 321 -21.08 -25.28 -8.01
CA GLU A 321 -22.34 -25.71 -8.68
C GLU A 321 -23.03 -26.93 -8.04
N HIS A 322 -22.24 -27.87 -7.51
CA HIS A 322 -22.74 -29.06 -6.82
C HIS A 322 -22.27 -29.04 -5.36
N PRO A 323 -22.94 -28.27 -4.48
CA PRO A 323 -22.49 -28.10 -3.11
C PRO A 323 -22.66 -29.39 -2.31
N SER A 324 -21.59 -29.84 -1.64
CA SER A 324 -21.64 -30.96 -0.70
C SER A 324 -21.92 -30.49 0.74
N ILE A 325 -21.70 -29.21 1.02
CA ILE A 325 -21.99 -28.54 2.29
C ILE A 325 -23.11 -27.52 2.07
N THR A 326 -24.28 -27.80 2.63
CA THR A 326 -25.50 -26.98 2.51
C THR A 326 -26.08 -26.57 3.86
N ARG A 327 -25.58 -27.14 4.96
CA ARG A 327 -26.00 -26.82 6.34
C ARG A 327 -24.81 -26.61 7.25
N TRP A 328 -24.98 -25.72 8.21
CA TRP A 328 -23.95 -25.35 9.19
C TRP A 328 -23.47 -26.52 10.06
N GLY A 329 -24.33 -27.52 10.31
CA GLY A 329 -23.94 -28.73 11.04
C GLY A 329 -22.86 -29.56 10.36
N GLN A 330 -22.74 -29.48 9.03
CA GLN A 330 -21.67 -30.15 8.27
C GLN A 330 -20.29 -29.52 8.49
N LEU A 331 -20.26 -28.30 9.05
CA LEU A 331 -19.04 -27.62 9.50
C LEU A 331 -18.77 -27.81 11.00
N GLY A 332 -19.52 -28.70 11.66
CA GLY A 332 -19.35 -29.04 13.07
C GLY A 332 -20.15 -28.16 14.04
N LEU A 333 -21.04 -27.29 13.56
CA LEU A 333 -21.92 -26.52 14.44
C LEU A 333 -23.06 -27.39 15.00
N THR A 334 -23.47 -27.11 16.23
CA THR A 334 -24.44 -27.95 16.98
C THR A 334 -25.69 -27.15 17.38
N GLY A 335 -26.65 -27.82 18.03
CA GLY A 335 -27.89 -27.19 18.50
C GLY A 335 -28.73 -26.66 17.35
N GLU A 336 -29.24 -25.44 17.48
CA GLU A 336 -30.05 -24.79 16.42
C GLU A 336 -29.30 -24.63 15.09
N TRP A 337 -27.96 -24.61 15.12
CA TRP A 337 -27.13 -24.50 13.92
C TRP A 337 -26.98 -25.82 13.17
N ALA A 338 -27.21 -26.97 13.81
CA ALA A 338 -26.97 -28.28 13.19
C ALA A 338 -27.78 -28.46 11.89
N ASN A 339 -29.03 -27.99 11.90
CA ASN A 339 -29.94 -28.09 10.76
C ASN A 339 -30.14 -26.76 10.01
N ARG A 340 -29.46 -25.67 10.42
CA ARG A 340 -29.61 -24.37 9.78
C ARG A 340 -29.02 -24.42 8.36
N PRO A 341 -29.76 -24.02 7.31
CA PRO A 341 -29.24 -23.93 5.96
C PRO A 341 -28.18 -22.82 5.85
N ILE A 342 -27.29 -22.98 4.87
CA ILE A 342 -26.33 -21.95 4.47
C ILE A 342 -26.95 -21.14 3.33
N THR A 343 -27.04 -19.82 3.52
CA THR A 343 -27.44 -18.86 2.47
C THR A 343 -26.21 -18.20 1.88
N LEU A 344 -26.09 -18.12 0.56
CA LEU A 344 -24.92 -17.56 -0.11
C LEU A 344 -25.19 -16.17 -0.64
N TYR A 345 -24.38 -15.20 -0.22
CA TYR A 345 -24.39 -13.85 -0.77
C TYR A 345 -23.03 -13.53 -1.38
N MET A 346 -23.04 -12.95 -2.58
CA MET A 346 -21.81 -12.50 -3.24
C MET A 346 -22.04 -11.24 -4.09
N PRO A 347 -20.96 -10.48 -4.38
CA PRO A 347 -20.99 -9.51 -5.46
C PRO A 347 -21.36 -10.17 -6.79
N PRO A 348 -21.76 -9.42 -7.84
CA PRO A 348 -22.08 -10.02 -9.14
C PRO A 348 -20.92 -10.89 -9.61
N HIS A 349 -21.18 -12.04 -10.23
CA HIS A 349 -20.11 -12.97 -10.64
C HIS A 349 -19.08 -12.35 -11.59
N VAL A 350 -19.45 -11.31 -12.34
CA VAL A 350 -18.57 -10.48 -13.20
C VAL A 350 -17.78 -9.41 -12.45
N ALA A 351 -17.91 -9.32 -11.12
CA ALA A 351 -17.12 -8.42 -10.30
C ALA A 351 -15.72 -9.01 -10.05
N PRO A 352 -14.67 -8.17 -9.92
CA PRO A 352 -13.30 -8.65 -9.71
C PRO A 352 -13.13 -9.60 -8.51
N ASN A 353 -13.78 -9.34 -7.38
CA ASN A 353 -13.71 -10.19 -6.19
C ASN A 353 -14.31 -11.58 -6.44
N ALA A 354 -15.46 -11.65 -7.11
CA ALA A 354 -16.09 -12.91 -7.48
C ALA A 354 -15.19 -13.72 -8.43
N MET A 355 -14.73 -13.14 -9.55
CA MET A 355 -13.83 -13.85 -10.46
C MET A 355 -12.54 -14.32 -9.77
N SER A 356 -11.99 -13.54 -8.85
CA SER A 356 -10.82 -13.94 -8.06
C SER A 356 -11.13 -15.16 -7.20
N MET A 357 -12.27 -15.16 -6.49
CA MET A 357 -12.72 -16.30 -5.69
C MET A 357 -13.00 -17.54 -6.55
N GLN A 358 -13.56 -17.38 -7.75
CA GLN A 358 -13.76 -18.48 -8.68
C GLN A 358 -12.42 -19.13 -9.09
N ILE A 359 -11.41 -18.31 -9.36
CA ILE A 359 -10.07 -18.80 -9.72
C ILE A 359 -9.39 -19.45 -8.52
N MET A 360 -9.43 -18.81 -7.36
CA MET A 360 -8.67 -19.24 -6.18
C MET A 360 -9.28 -20.45 -5.47
N VAL A 361 -10.61 -20.45 -5.29
CA VAL A 361 -11.36 -21.46 -4.53
C VAL A 361 -11.98 -22.51 -5.45
N LEU A 362 -12.68 -22.08 -6.50
CA LEU A 362 -13.40 -22.99 -7.39
C LEU A 362 -12.53 -23.59 -8.50
N LYS A 363 -11.32 -23.05 -8.72
CA LYS A 363 -10.40 -23.44 -9.81
C LYS A 363 -11.07 -23.34 -11.18
N GLY A 364 -11.89 -22.30 -11.38
CA GLY A 364 -12.63 -22.05 -12.62
C GLY A 364 -13.93 -22.85 -12.77
N ARG A 365 -14.35 -23.65 -11.77
CA ARG A 365 -15.67 -24.30 -11.78
C ARG A 365 -16.80 -23.28 -11.63
N GLN A 366 -18.00 -23.69 -12.03
CA GLN A 366 -19.21 -22.86 -11.96
C GLN A 366 -19.66 -22.64 -10.51
N TRP A 367 -20.35 -21.52 -10.29
CA TRP A 367 -20.95 -21.15 -9.02
C TRP A 367 -22.16 -22.00 -8.68
N ASN A 368 -22.42 -22.15 -7.38
CA ASN A 368 -23.66 -22.68 -6.85
C ASN A 368 -24.85 -21.86 -7.41
N PRO A 369 -25.86 -22.48 -8.05
CA PRO A 369 -26.99 -21.74 -8.62
C PRO A 369 -27.88 -21.05 -7.58
N ALA A 370 -27.73 -21.37 -6.29
CA ALA A 370 -28.45 -20.74 -5.20
C ALA A 370 -27.80 -19.44 -4.68
N VAL A 371 -26.76 -18.92 -5.33
CA VAL A 371 -26.14 -17.65 -4.93
C VAL A 371 -27.10 -16.47 -5.09
N HIS A 372 -27.14 -15.60 -4.08
CA HIS A 372 -27.78 -14.32 -4.14
C HIS A 372 -26.75 -13.25 -4.50
N GLU A 373 -26.86 -12.69 -5.70
CA GLU A 373 -26.01 -11.59 -6.13
C GLU A 373 -26.59 -10.24 -5.68
N GLY A 374 -25.71 -9.35 -5.24
CA GLY A 374 -26.04 -7.96 -4.96
C GLY A 374 -24.82 -7.07 -5.13
N SER A 375 -24.98 -5.75 -5.11
CA SER A 375 -23.81 -4.86 -4.99
C SER A 375 -22.98 -5.21 -3.74
N ILE A 376 -21.73 -4.73 -3.68
CA ILE A 376 -20.84 -4.97 -2.52
C ILE A 376 -21.53 -4.57 -1.20
N ALA A 377 -22.14 -3.39 -1.17
CA ALA A 377 -22.86 -2.91 0.02
C ALA A 377 -24.08 -3.77 0.35
N GLN A 378 -24.89 -4.15 -0.65
CA GLN A 378 -26.06 -5.02 -0.44
C GLN A 378 -25.66 -6.43 0.03
N THR A 379 -24.53 -6.95 -0.47
CA THR A 379 -23.97 -8.24 -0.05
C THR A 379 -23.59 -8.20 1.42
N ALA A 380 -22.82 -7.18 1.84
CA ALA A 380 -22.42 -6.99 3.23
C ALA A 380 -23.65 -6.85 4.16
N GLU A 381 -24.64 -6.02 3.78
CA GLU A 381 -25.88 -5.87 4.55
C GLU A 381 -26.69 -7.17 4.66
N ALA A 382 -26.79 -7.94 3.57
CA ALA A 382 -27.52 -9.18 3.56
C ALA A 382 -26.88 -10.22 4.49
N ILE A 383 -25.54 -10.34 4.45
CA ILE A 383 -24.80 -11.22 5.36
C ILE A 383 -24.99 -10.79 6.81
N ALA A 384 -24.98 -9.50 7.12
CA ALA A 384 -25.16 -9.03 8.50
C ALA A 384 -26.56 -9.34 9.07
N ARG A 385 -27.60 -9.39 8.21
CA ARG A 385 -29.01 -9.57 8.61
C ARG A 385 -29.46 -11.02 8.66
N ASP A 386 -28.92 -11.91 7.83
CA ASP A 386 -29.34 -13.32 7.77
C ASP A 386 -28.42 -14.21 8.63
N PRO A 387 -28.88 -14.77 9.76
CA PRO A 387 -28.08 -15.66 10.60
C PRO A 387 -27.48 -16.87 9.88
N GLY A 388 -28.10 -17.34 8.78
CA GLY A 388 -27.63 -18.45 7.97
C GLY A 388 -26.59 -18.08 6.90
N ALA A 389 -26.24 -16.80 6.76
CA ALA A 389 -25.45 -16.30 5.65
C ALA A 389 -23.96 -16.61 5.72
N ILE A 390 -23.37 -16.78 4.53
CA ILE A 390 -21.93 -16.69 4.27
C ILE A 390 -21.71 -15.94 2.96
N GLY A 391 -20.63 -15.17 2.90
CA GLY A 391 -20.19 -14.51 1.69
C GLY A 391 -18.71 -14.11 1.77
N PHE A 392 -18.27 -13.30 0.82
CA PHE A 392 -16.88 -12.87 0.73
C PHE A 392 -16.74 -11.46 0.17
N GLY A 393 -15.58 -10.87 0.40
CA GLY A 393 -15.26 -9.52 -0.06
C GLY A 393 -13.83 -9.10 0.32
N GLY A 394 -13.47 -7.85 0.04
CA GLY A 394 -12.30 -7.22 0.65
C GLY A 394 -12.49 -7.07 2.17
N LEU A 395 -11.41 -7.05 2.95
CA LEU A 395 -11.54 -6.86 4.41
C LEU A 395 -12.19 -5.51 4.75
N GLU A 396 -11.94 -4.50 3.92
CA GLU A 396 -12.53 -3.16 3.98
C GLU A 396 -14.06 -3.14 3.79
N GLU A 397 -14.62 -4.22 3.22
CA GLU A 397 -16.06 -4.40 2.99
C GLU A 397 -16.76 -5.03 4.22
N GLY A 398 -16.00 -5.35 5.27
CA GLY A 398 -16.53 -5.73 6.57
C GLY A 398 -17.20 -4.56 7.31
N GLY A 399 -17.67 -4.80 8.54
CA GLY A 399 -18.31 -3.75 9.34
C GLY A 399 -19.16 -4.31 10.47
N ALA A 400 -20.00 -3.46 11.05
CA ALA A 400 -20.90 -3.84 12.13
C ALA A 400 -21.80 -5.02 11.71
N GLY A 401 -21.91 -6.04 12.56
CA GLY A 401 -22.71 -7.23 12.29
C GLY A 401 -22.03 -8.30 11.41
N LEU A 402 -20.80 -8.06 10.93
CA LEU A 402 -20.03 -9.03 10.17
C LEU A 402 -18.83 -9.55 10.95
N LYS A 403 -18.55 -10.84 10.80
CA LYS A 403 -17.36 -11.50 11.34
C LYS A 403 -16.58 -12.19 10.23
N ALA A 404 -15.28 -11.90 10.17
CA ALA A 404 -14.37 -12.57 9.25
C ALA A 404 -13.89 -13.91 9.83
N LEU A 405 -13.91 -14.98 9.03
CA LEU A 405 -13.41 -16.30 9.42
C LEU A 405 -11.90 -16.42 9.19
N ALA A 406 -11.22 -17.16 10.07
CA ALA A 406 -9.86 -17.63 9.80
C ALA A 406 -9.89 -18.73 8.72
N VAL A 407 -8.91 -18.72 7.81
CA VAL A 407 -8.91 -19.65 6.67
C VAL A 407 -7.65 -20.51 6.68
N ALA A 408 -7.82 -21.82 6.48
CA ALA A 408 -6.72 -22.75 6.24
C ALA A 408 -6.68 -23.17 4.77
N GLY A 409 -5.47 -23.18 4.18
CA GLY A 409 -5.28 -23.58 2.78
C GLY A 409 -5.53 -25.07 2.52
N LYS A 410 -5.35 -25.92 3.53
CA LYS A 410 -5.54 -27.38 3.45
C LYS A 410 -6.22 -27.90 4.71
N ALA A 411 -6.94 -29.01 4.60
CA ALA A 411 -7.48 -29.72 5.75
C ALA A 411 -6.36 -30.17 6.69
N GLY A 412 -6.58 -30.02 8.00
CA GLY A 412 -5.58 -30.31 9.05
C GLY A 412 -4.41 -29.33 9.12
N GLY A 413 -4.39 -28.29 8.29
CA GLY A 413 -3.39 -27.22 8.34
C GLY A 413 -3.74 -26.10 9.33
N PRO A 414 -2.82 -25.15 9.56
CA PRO A 414 -3.07 -23.99 10.40
C PRO A 414 -4.10 -23.05 9.76
N PHE A 415 -4.96 -22.47 10.58
CA PHE A 415 -5.90 -21.43 10.19
C PHE A 415 -5.28 -20.06 10.46
N TYR A 416 -5.42 -19.16 9.50
CA TYR A 416 -4.91 -17.79 9.61
C TYR A 416 -6.05 -16.80 9.52
N ALA A 417 -6.10 -15.84 10.46
CA ALA A 417 -6.96 -14.68 10.33
C ALA A 417 -6.43 -13.77 9.21
N LEU A 418 -7.32 -13.08 8.49
CA LEU A 418 -6.91 -12.06 7.52
C LEU A 418 -6.44 -10.82 8.27
N ASN A 419 -5.13 -10.63 8.35
CA ASN A 419 -4.48 -9.45 8.90
C ASN A 419 -3.21 -9.12 8.10
N ALA A 420 -2.61 -7.96 8.37
CA ALA A 420 -1.44 -7.48 7.63
C ALA A 420 -0.27 -8.49 7.64
N GLU A 421 0.01 -9.11 8.79
CA GLU A 421 1.12 -10.06 8.96
C GLU A 421 0.90 -11.34 8.14
N ASN A 422 -0.30 -11.93 8.22
CA ASN A 422 -0.64 -13.16 7.51
C ASN A 422 -0.77 -12.94 6.00
N ALA A 423 -1.27 -11.77 5.58
CA ALA A 423 -1.33 -11.41 4.17
C ALA A 423 0.07 -11.15 3.60
N ALA A 424 0.91 -10.40 4.31
CA ALA A 424 2.27 -10.08 3.86
C ALA A 424 3.20 -11.29 3.79
N SER A 425 3.06 -12.22 4.75
CA SER A 425 3.83 -13.48 4.76
C SER A 425 3.34 -14.52 3.76
N GLY A 426 2.17 -14.32 3.14
CA GLY A 426 1.52 -15.32 2.28
C GLY A 426 0.93 -16.52 3.04
N ARG A 427 0.82 -16.44 4.37
CA ARG A 427 0.21 -17.50 5.20
C ARG A 427 -1.30 -17.56 5.01
N TYR A 428 -1.96 -16.41 4.82
CA TYR A 428 -3.38 -16.38 4.53
C TYR A 428 -3.65 -16.87 3.08
N PRO A 429 -4.46 -17.93 2.90
CA PRO A 429 -4.54 -18.64 1.61
C PRO A 429 -5.33 -17.87 0.54
N LEU A 430 -6.11 -16.86 0.92
CA LEU A 430 -6.87 -16.02 -0.01
C LEU A 430 -6.18 -14.67 -0.30
N THR A 431 -4.86 -14.61 -0.13
CA THR A 431 -4.03 -13.50 -0.60
C THR A 431 -3.83 -13.60 -2.12
N ARG A 432 -3.96 -12.46 -2.80
CA ARG A 432 -3.81 -12.32 -4.25
C ARG A 432 -2.41 -11.81 -4.60
N TYR A 433 -2.09 -11.71 -5.90
CA TYR A 433 -0.83 -11.18 -6.39
C TYR A 433 -1.03 -10.05 -7.39
N MET A 434 0.04 -9.27 -7.56
CA MET A 434 0.24 -8.35 -8.65
C MET A 434 1.11 -9.03 -9.71
N TYR A 435 0.77 -8.83 -10.98
CA TYR A 435 1.39 -9.54 -12.08
C TYR A 435 2.04 -8.56 -13.06
N ILE A 436 3.12 -8.98 -13.72
CA ILE A 436 3.55 -8.44 -15.01
C ILE A 436 3.40 -9.56 -16.03
N ARG A 437 2.64 -9.31 -17.09
CA ARG A 437 2.42 -10.26 -18.19
C ARG A 437 3.15 -9.81 -19.44
N LEU A 438 3.68 -10.78 -20.19
CA LEU A 438 4.57 -10.53 -21.33
C LEU A 438 4.35 -11.54 -22.45
N SER A 439 4.48 -11.09 -23.70
CA SER A 439 4.58 -11.96 -24.87
C SER A 439 6.02 -12.47 -25.04
N ARG A 440 6.20 -13.71 -25.46
CA ARG A 440 7.53 -14.25 -25.84
C ARG A 440 7.81 -14.00 -27.33
N PRO A 441 9.09 -13.87 -27.74
CA PRO A 441 10.32 -13.90 -26.93
C PRO A 441 10.59 -12.59 -26.17
N LEU A 442 11.32 -12.69 -25.05
CA LEU A 442 11.68 -11.52 -24.24
C LEU A 442 13.01 -10.91 -24.70
N SER A 443 13.08 -9.58 -24.78
CA SER A 443 14.33 -8.85 -24.98
C SER A 443 15.21 -8.89 -23.71
N GLU A 444 16.52 -8.75 -23.87
CA GLU A 444 17.45 -8.75 -22.73
C GLU A 444 17.22 -7.59 -21.74
N PRO A 445 16.90 -6.34 -22.18
CA PRO A 445 16.51 -5.28 -21.25
C PRO A 445 15.31 -5.64 -20.37
N VAL A 446 14.28 -6.27 -20.95
CA VAL A 446 13.07 -6.72 -20.23
C VAL A 446 13.42 -7.81 -19.21
N LYS A 447 14.18 -8.84 -19.61
CA LYS A 447 14.64 -9.89 -18.67
C LYS A 447 15.47 -9.31 -17.53
N ALA A 448 16.38 -8.38 -17.82
CA ALA A 448 17.20 -7.72 -16.81
C ALA A 448 16.36 -6.86 -15.85
N PHE A 449 15.36 -6.15 -16.36
CA PHE A 449 14.43 -5.38 -15.54
C PHE A 449 13.59 -6.27 -14.62
N LEU A 450 13.05 -7.39 -15.12
CA LEU A 450 12.32 -8.34 -14.27
C LEU A 450 13.22 -8.98 -13.20
N ARG A 451 14.48 -9.29 -13.53
CA ARG A 451 15.48 -9.72 -12.52
C ARG A 451 15.73 -8.65 -11.46
N TYR A 452 15.69 -7.37 -11.83
CA TYR A 452 15.79 -6.28 -10.87
C TYR A 452 14.53 -6.20 -9.99
N VAL A 453 13.33 -6.23 -10.58
CA VAL A 453 12.05 -6.21 -9.85
C VAL A 453 11.97 -7.33 -8.82
N LEU A 454 12.42 -8.54 -9.16
CA LEU A 454 12.44 -9.71 -8.28
C LEU A 454 13.63 -9.74 -7.29
N SER A 455 14.56 -8.78 -7.38
CA SER A 455 15.70 -8.69 -6.47
C SER A 455 15.34 -8.00 -5.15
N ARG A 456 16.24 -8.05 -4.17
CA ARG A 456 16.13 -7.29 -2.92
C ARG A 456 15.87 -5.80 -3.16
N ALA A 457 16.59 -5.19 -4.11
CA ALA A 457 16.45 -3.78 -4.43
C ALA A 457 15.09 -3.45 -5.08
N GLY A 458 14.57 -4.34 -5.92
CA GLY A 458 13.24 -4.20 -6.52
C GLY A 458 12.10 -4.44 -5.53
N GLN A 459 12.29 -5.33 -4.54
CA GLN A 459 11.26 -5.63 -3.56
C GLN A 459 11.16 -4.60 -2.42
N GLU A 460 12.22 -3.83 -2.14
CA GLU A 460 12.18 -2.78 -1.11
C GLU A 460 11.08 -1.71 -1.34
N PRO A 461 10.93 -1.09 -2.52
CA PRO A 461 9.88 -0.10 -2.74
C PRO A 461 8.45 -0.66 -2.66
N VAL A 462 8.26 -1.99 -2.80
CA VAL A 462 6.94 -2.65 -2.69
C VAL A 462 6.32 -2.45 -1.30
N ARG A 463 7.16 -2.39 -0.25
CA ARG A 463 6.73 -2.23 1.15
C ARG A 463 5.95 -0.94 1.39
N TYR A 464 6.11 0.04 0.51
CA TYR A 464 5.50 1.36 0.59
C TYR A 464 4.40 1.57 -0.47
N SER A 465 4.14 0.57 -1.32
CA SER A 465 3.21 0.68 -2.44
C SER A 465 1.80 0.18 -2.13
N ALA A 466 1.48 -0.10 -0.86
CA ALA A 466 0.25 -0.79 -0.43
C ALA A 466 0.11 -2.24 -0.95
N TYR A 467 1.22 -2.81 -1.42
CA TYR A 467 1.40 -4.21 -1.74
C TYR A 467 2.41 -4.82 -0.78
N PHE A 468 2.57 -6.14 -0.83
CA PHE A 468 3.54 -6.83 0.00
C PHE A 468 4.65 -7.46 -0.85
N PRO A 469 5.92 -7.37 -0.40
CA PRO A 469 7.03 -7.99 -1.11
C PRO A 469 6.85 -9.51 -1.17
N LEU A 470 7.40 -10.11 -2.22
CA LEU A 470 7.52 -11.56 -2.35
C LEU A 470 8.57 -12.11 -1.36
N SER A 471 8.41 -13.37 -0.97
CA SER A 471 9.49 -14.08 -0.28
C SER A 471 10.63 -14.41 -1.25
N ALA A 472 11.81 -14.74 -0.73
CA ALA A 472 12.93 -15.19 -1.57
C ALA A 472 12.57 -16.45 -2.38
N ALA A 473 11.79 -17.36 -1.80
CA ALA A 473 11.32 -18.56 -2.49
C ALA A 473 10.38 -18.25 -3.66
N GLU A 474 9.43 -17.32 -3.47
CA GLU A 474 8.55 -16.89 -4.55
C GLU A 474 9.32 -16.13 -5.64
N ALA A 475 10.17 -15.18 -5.25
CA ALA A 475 10.99 -14.45 -6.20
C ALA A 475 11.86 -15.41 -7.03
N GLN A 476 12.42 -16.46 -6.42
CA GLN A 476 13.18 -17.48 -7.13
C GLN A 476 12.30 -18.29 -8.12
N GLN A 477 11.09 -18.69 -7.71
CA GLN A 477 10.14 -19.35 -8.62
C GLN A 477 9.83 -18.50 -9.85
N GLU A 478 9.67 -17.18 -9.65
CA GLU A 478 9.39 -16.25 -10.73
C GLU A 478 10.62 -15.98 -11.62
N LEU A 479 11.82 -15.92 -11.02
CA LEU A 479 13.09 -15.83 -11.76
C LEU A 479 13.32 -17.05 -12.65
N ASP A 480 12.94 -18.24 -12.20
CA ASP A 480 13.09 -19.48 -12.97
C ASP A 480 12.24 -19.49 -14.25
N LYS A 481 11.12 -18.75 -14.28
CA LYS A 481 10.29 -18.58 -15.48
C LYS A 481 10.96 -17.71 -16.57
N LEU A 482 12.01 -16.95 -16.22
CA LEU A 482 12.73 -16.08 -17.17
C LEU A 482 13.86 -16.80 -17.93
N LYS A 483 14.19 -18.02 -17.51
CA LYS A 483 15.05 -18.94 -18.25
C LYS A 483 14.33 -19.41 -19.51
#